data_AF-A0A3C1K202-F1
#
_entry.id   AF-A0A3C1K202-F1
#
_cell.length_a   1.000
_cell.length_b   1.000
_cell.length_c   1.000
_cell.angle_alpha   90.00
_cell.angle_beta   90.00
_cell.angle_gamma   90.00
#
_symmetry.space_group_name_H-M   'P 1'
#
loop_
_entity.id
_entity.type
_entity.pdbx_description
1 polymer ?
#
loop_
_entity_poly.entity_id
_entity_poly.type
_entity_poly.pdbx_seq_one_letter_code
_entity_poly.pdbx_strand_id
1 'polypeptide(L)'
;MKIKSLLNYLIIIITLFSGCKSISSFQIETINPAQINFPGSFNKIMFLNLENDFNNDAEIDTALYKMITNELSLGFIDGFKQTPNIDSTNFIFYRQIVDKELVYKYDTVNWYGLETLKSAYETDIVIVIDSIVLEMDSGEETNLYTYPEEFYIYRALDIKIYWNVYDVYERKLLDKYTYTDTLLWDATGTDIRQLRKDFPSVIQSVKEACYFAALDYSARVFPKWEAETRYYFFNGNNDLIKAADFVRKDEWEKASEIWVKYVTDTDNEIASRVCFNLAVASEMSGKFDDAIFWAQKSYERKEKTRTYYYILVLKNRKIEYDKIKKQL
;
A
#
# COMPACT_ATOMS: atom_id res chain seq x y z
N MET A 1 18.89 -26.46 69.96
CA MET A 1 18.02 -26.79 68.81
C MET A 1 17.28 -25.50 68.44
N LYS A 2 17.74 -24.73 67.45
CA LYS A 2 17.20 -24.72 66.06
C LYS A 2 15.69 -24.41 66.08
N ILE A 3 15.16 -23.25 65.67
CA ILE A 3 15.47 -22.38 64.52
C ILE A 3 15.09 -20.93 64.86
N LYS A 4 16.09 -20.04 64.87
CA LYS A 4 15.92 -18.63 64.45
C LYS A 4 16.19 -18.60 62.95
N SER A 5 15.56 -17.64 62.27
CA SER A 5 15.89 -17.08 60.95
C SER A 5 14.81 -17.28 59.89
N LEU A 6 14.62 -16.20 59.14
CA LEU A 6 13.97 -16.12 57.82
C LEU A 6 12.45 -15.87 57.79
N LEU A 7 11.91 -15.06 58.70
CA LEU A 7 10.57 -14.46 58.53
C LEU A 7 10.57 -12.92 58.60
N ASN A 8 11.69 -12.29 58.24
CA ASN A 8 11.79 -10.85 58.01
C ASN A 8 12.71 -10.66 56.80
N TYR A 9 12.33 -9.74 55.91
CA TYR A 9 12.95 -9.43 54.61
C TYR A 9 12.48 -10.28 53.41
N LEU A 10 11.22 -10.13 53.04
CA LEU A 10 10.85 -10.15 51.61
C LEU A 10 9.99 -8.91 51.31
N ILE A 11 10.60 -7.73 51.46
CA ILE A 11 10.10 -6.53 50.79
C ILE A 11 10.42 -6.76 49.31
N ILE A 12 9.43 -7.27 48.57
CA ILE A 12 9.48 -7.29 47.11
C ILE A 12 9.41 -5.82 46.69
N ILE A 13 10.59 -5.24 46.43
CA ILE A 13 10.72 -4.01 45.66
C ILE A 13 10.26 -4.38 44.25
N ILE A 14 8.97 -4.21 43.98
CA ILE A 14 8.47 -4.06 42.61
C ILE A 14 8.95 -2.67 42.19
N THR A 15 10.22 -2.56 41.79
CA THR A 15 10.64 -1.46 40.94
C THR A 15 9.85 -1.60 39.65
N LEU A 16 8.82 -0.79 39.52
CA LEU A 16 8.24 -0.42 38.24
C LEU A 16 9.41 0.08 37.38
N PHE A 17 9.98 -0.80 36.55
CA PHE A 17 10.75 -0.38 35.39
C PHE A 17 9.75 0.23 34.40
N SER A 18 9.21 1.40 34.74
CA SER A 18 8.72 2.34 33.74
C SER A 18 9.95 2.77 32.95
N GLY A 19 10.31 1.99 31.94
CA GLY A 19 11.37 2.32 31.01
C GLY A 19 11.09 3.72 30.48
N CYS A 20 11.97 4.68 30.80
CA CYS A 20 11.87 6.03 30.28
C CYS A 20 11.81 5.95 28.76
N LYS A 21 10.62 6.18 28.19
CA LYS A 21 10.44 6.27 26.75
C LYS A 21 11.27 7.46 26.29
N SER A 22 12.34 7.21 25.54
CA SER A 22 13.22 8.26 25.01
C SER A 22 12.88 8.65 23.57
N ILE A 23 11.85 8.03 23.02
CA ILE A 23 11.47 8.08 21.61
C ILE A 23 10.00 8.47 21.50
N SER A 24 9.70 9.36 20.56
CA SER A 24 8.36 9.68 20.13
C SER A 24 8.19 9.24 18.67
N SER A 25 7.00 8.75 18.32
CA SER A 25 6.63 8.37 16.95
C SER A 25 5.63 9.38 16.38
N PHE A 26 5.64 9.55 15.07
CA PHE A 26 4.71 10.40 14.33
C PHE A 26 4.48 9.79 12.94
N GLN A 27 3.37 10.15 12.29
CA GLN A 27 3.07 9.74 10.93
C GLN A 27 3.52 10.83 9.95
N ILE A 28 4.05 10.40 8.81
CA ILE A 28 4.31 11.25 7.65
C ILE A 28 3.56 10.67 6.46
N GLU A 29 3.22 11.52 5.51
CA GLU A 29 2.69 11.09 4.22
C GLU A 29 3.81 11.12 3.19
N THR A 30 4.02 9.97 2.54
CA THR A 30 5.02 9.81 1.49
C THR A 30 4.36 9.36 0.22
N ILE A 31 4.88 9.78 -0.93
CA ILE A 31 4.48 9.19 -2.21
C ILE A 31 5.35 7.96 -2.42
N ASN A 32 4.72 6.85 -2.79
CA ASN A 32 5.38 5.68 -3.36
C ASN A 32 5.29 5.72 -4.87
N PRO A 33 6.40 5.52 -5.60
CA PRO A 33 6.39 5.51 -7.05
C PRO A 33 5.60 4.33 -7.61
N ALA A 34 5.00 4.52 -8.78
CA ALA A 34 4.48 3.42 -9.57
C ALA A 34 5.60 2.45 -9.97
N GLN A 35 5.26 1.19 -10.16
CA GLN A 35 6.17 0.19 -10.73
C GLN A 35 6.33 0.34 -12.24
N ILE A 36 5.36 1.00 -12.88
CA ILE A 36 5.34 1.31 -14.30
C ILE A 36 5.69 2.79 -14.48
N ASN A 37 6.47 3.11 -15.51
CA ASN A 37 6.71 4.49 -15.91
C ASN A 37 5.78 4.83 -17.06
N PHE A 38 4.83 5.72 -16.81
CA PHE A 38 4.09 6.35 -17.89
C PHE A 38 4.96 7.37 -18.62
N PRO A 39 4.78 7.53 -19.94
CA PRO A 39 5.35 8.67 -20.66
C PRO A 39 4.87 9.97 -20.01
N GLY A 40 5.76 10.94 -19.85
CA GLY A 40 5.40 12.25 -19.33
C GLY A 40 4.33 12.90 -20.21
N SER A 41 3.25 13.38 -19.58
CA SER A 41 2.04 13.96 -20.20
C SER A 41 1.26 13.01 -21.14
N PHE A 42 0.58 12.02 -20.57
CA PHE A 42 -0.53 11.35 -21.28
C PHE A 42 -1.81 12.18 -21.16
N ASN A 43 -2.62 12.23 -22.22
CA ASN A 43 -3.90 12.93 -22.22
C ASN A 43 -4.98 12.09 -21.55
N LYS A 44 -5.21 10.86 -22.04
CA LYS A 44 -6.23 9.96 -21.49
C LYS A 44 -5.77 8.53 -21.40
N ILE A 45 -6.29 7.83 -20.38
CA ILE A 45 -6.13 6.40 -20.15
C ILE A 45 -7.45 5.73 -20.46
N MET A 46 -7.43 4.66 -21.25
CA MET A 46 -8.60 3.84 -21.49
C MET A 46 -8.45 2.46 -20.89
N PHE A 47 -9.53 1.97 -20.29
CA PHE A 47 -9.62 0.64 -19.74
C PHE A 47 -10.53 -0.25 -20.58
N LEU A 48 -10.02 -1.42 -20.97
CA LEU A 48 -10.69 -2.42 -21.78
C LEU A 48 -10.75 -3.75 -21.03
N ASN A 49 -11.91 -4.40 -21.07
CA ASN A 49 -12.05 -5.79 -20.62
C ASN A 49 -12.30 -6.72 -21.81
N LEU A 50 -11.33 -7.59 -22.10
CA LEU A 50 -11.41 -8.59 -23.16
C LEU A 50 -11.99 -9.92 -22.66
N GLU A 51 -12.08 -10.14 -21.36
CA GLU A 51 -12.72 -11.32 -20.81
C GLU A 51 -14.23 -11.17 -20.87
N ASN A 52 -14.87 -12.04 -21.63
CA ASN A 52 -16.32 -12.02 -21.89
C ASN A 52 -16.99 -13.38 -21.69
N ASP A 53 -16.23 -14.43 -21.39
CA ASP A 53 -16.72 -15.76 -21.04
C ASP A 53 -16.17 -16.19 -19.68
N PHE A 54 -16.90 -15.84 -18.62
CA PHE A 54 -16.51 -16.15 -17.25
C PHE A 54 -16.89 -17.57 -16.81
N ASN A 55 -17.77 -18.24 -17.57
CA ASN A 55 -18.28 -19.58 -17.25
C ASN A 55 -17.55 -20.68 -18.04
N ASN A 56 -16.73 -20.31 -19.02
CA ASN A 56 -16.06 -21.21 -19.98
C ASN A 56 -17.05 -22.10 -20.75
N ASP A 57 -18.22 -21.56 -21.08
CA ASP A 57 -19.28 -22.25 -21.81
C ASP A 57 -19.48 -21.71 -23.24
N ALA A 58 -18.64 -20.78 -23.67
CA ALA A 58 -18.71 -20.05 -24.93
C ALA A 58 -19.98 -19.18 -25.09
N GLU A 59 -20.72 -18.94 -24.00
CA GLU A 59 -21.86 -18.02 -23.96
C GLU A 59 -21.51 -16.75 -23.17
N ILE A 60 -21.80 -15.58 -23.76
CA ILE A 60 -21.53 -14.30 -23.10
C ILE A 60 -22.71 -13.96 -22.18
N ASP A 61 -22.53 -14.17 -20.88
CA ASP A 61 -23.39 -13.55 -19.87
C ASP A 61 -23.14 -12.03 -19.83
N THR A 62 -23.96 -11.30 -20.58
CA THR A 62 -23.85 -9.84 -20.69
C THR A 62 -24.09 -9.12 -19.36
N ALA A 63 -24.89 -9.69 -18.46
CA ALA A 63 -25.15 -9.07 -17.16
C ALA A 63 -23.92 -9.24 -16.25
N LEU A 64 -23.35 -10.44 -16.22
CA LEU A 64 -22.12 -10.74 -15.49
C LEU A 64 -20.94 -9.93 -16.03
N TYR A 65 -20.77 -9.85 -17.35
CA TYR A 65 -19.74 -9.03 -17.99
C TYR A 65 -19.83 -7.56 -17.56
N LYS A 66 -21.02 -6.97 -17.65
CA LYS A 66 -21.23 -5.57 -17.26
C LYS A 66 -20.97 -5.35 -15.78
N MET A 67 -21.36 -6.30 -14.94
CA MET A 67 -21.13 -6.24 -13.50
C MET A 67 -19.63 -6.26 -13.20
N ILE A 68 -18.92 -7.31 -13.63
CA ILE A 68 -17.48 -7.47 -13.40
C ILE A 68 -16.70 -6.28 -13.96
N THR A 69 -16.97 -5.90 -15.21
CA THR A 69 -16.30 -4.74 -15.85
C THR A 69 -16.55 -3.45 -15.06
N ASN A 70 -17.76 -3.24 -14.54
CA ASN A 70 -18.07 -2.06 -13.74
C ASN A 70 -17.32 -2.04 -12.40
N GLU A 71 -17.28 -3.15 -11.66
CA GLU A 71 -16.58 -3.18 -10.37
C GLU A 71 -15.06 -3.03 -10.52
N LEU A 72 -14.47 -3.69 -11.52
CA LEU A 72 -13.05 -3.49 -11.87
C LEU A 72 -12.78 -2.03 -12.26
N SER A 73 -13.68 -1.43 -13.04
CA SER A 73 -13.58 -0.02 -13.41
C SER A 73 -13.59 0.86 -12.17
N LEU A 74 -14.56 0.68 -11.27
CA LEU A 74 -14.68 1.48 -10.03
C LEU A 74 -13.45 1.35 -9.13
N GLY A 75 -12.98 0.13 -8.87
CA GLY A 75 -11.78 -0.10 -8.07
C GLY A 75 -10.55 0.59 -8.66
N PHE A 76 -10.40 0.50 -9.98
CA PHE A 76 -9.30 1.16 -10.69
C PHE A 76 -9.39 2.70 -10.62
N ILE A 77 -10.57 3.29 -10.79
CA ILE A 77 -10.79 4.73 -10.63
C ILE A 77 -10.39 5.17 -9.23
N ASP A 78 -10.86 4.46 -8.22
CA ASP A 78 -10.71 4.92 -6.84
C ASP A 78 -9.26 4.85 -6.37
N GLY A 79 -8.46 3.94 -6.93
CA GLY A 79 -7.01 3.98 -6.75
C GLY A 79 -6.34 5.05 -7.62
N PHE A 80 -6.78 5.26 -8.86
CA PHE A 80 -6.29 6.35 -9.71
C PHE A 80 -6.51 7.73 -9.08
N LYS A 81 -7.67 7.97 -8.47
CA LYS A 81 -7.98 9.23 -7.75
C LYS A 81 -7.06 9.50 -6.56
N GLN A 82 -6.40 8.47 -6.02
CA GLN A 82 -5.43 8.63 -4.94
C GLN A 82 -4.06 9.10 -5.44
N THR A 83 -3.85 9.14 -6.75
CA THR A 83 -2.61 9.59 -7.35
C THR A 83 -2.45 11.11 -7.23
N PRO A 84 -1.29 11.61 -6.74
CA PRO A 84 -1.03 13.04 -6.62
C PRO A 84 -1.14 13.76 -7.98
N ASN A 85 -1.77 14.94 -7.98
CA ASN A 85 -1.86 15.86 -9.13
C ASN A 85 -2.51 15.28 -10.40
N ILE A 86 -3.40 14.28 -10.25
CA ILE A 86 -4.07 13.68 -11.40
C ILE A 86 -5.48 14.22 -11.61
N ASP A 87 -5.87 14.39 -12.88
CA ASP A 87 -7.24 14.67 -13.26
C ASP A 87 -7.97 13.36 -13.57
N SER A 88 -8.91 12.97 -12.70
CA SER A 88 -9.71 11.75 -12.87
C SER A 88 -10.58 11.75 -14.14
N THR A 89 -10.81 12.91 -14.76
CA THR A 89 -11.56 13.01 -16.03
C THR A 89 -10.78 12.48 -17.23
N ASN A 90 -9.46 12.28 -17.08
CA ASN A 90 -8.61 11.69 -18.10
C ASN A 90 -8.80 10.17 -18.22
N PHE A 91 -9.69 9.57 -17.44
CA PHE A 91 -9.93 8.14 -17.46
C PHE A 91 -11.21 7.79 -18.23
N ILE A 92 -11.09 6.92 -19.24
CA ILE A 92 -12.18 6.43 -20.07
C ILE A 92 -12.40 4.93 -19.84
N PHE A 93 -13.64 4.55 -19.56
CA PHE A 93 -14.05 3.15 -19.48
C PHE A 93 -14.84 2.76 -20.71
N TYR A 94 -14.34 1.77 -21.44
CA TYR A 94 -15.09 1.18 -22.52
C TYR A 94 -16.03 0.11 -21.96
N ARG A 95 -17.30 0.48 -21.80
CA ARG A 95 -18.32 -0.37 -21.14
C ARG A 95 -18.96 -1.41 -22.05
N GLN A 96 -18.66 -1.38 -23.34
CA GLN A 96 -19.20 -2.34 -24.30
C GLN A 96 -18.28 -3.56 -24.39
N ILE A 97 -18.85 -4.70 -24.79
CA ILE A 97 -18.07 -5.90 -25.08
C ILE A 97 -17.05 -5.55 -26.16
N VAL A 98 -15.80 -5.90 -25.91
CA VAL A 98 -14.68 -5.64 -26.80
C VAL A 98 -14.34 -6.91 -27.56
N ASP A 99 -14.20 -6.80 -28.88
CA ASP A 99 -13.63 -7.88 -29.69
C ASP A 99 -12.13 -7.96 -29.42
N LYS A 100 -11.62 -9.16 -29.13
CA LYS A 100 -10.19 -9.42 -28.92
C LYS A 100 -9.36 -8.97 -30.13
N GLU A 101 -9.94 -8.98 -31.34
CA GLU A 101 -9.28 -8.48 -32.56
C GLU A 101 -8.90 -7.00 -32.50
N LEU A 102 -9.56 -6.19 -31.65
CA LEU A 102 -9.20 -4.79 -31.44
C LEU A 102 -7.79 -4.64 -30.85
N VAL A 103 -7.40 -5.57 -29.97
CA VAL A 103 -6.13 -5.53 -29.23
C VAL A 103 -5.11 -6.52 -29.81
N TYR A 104 -5.57 -7.69 -30.29
CA TYR A 104 -4.70 -8.76 -30.78
C TYR A 104 -5.10 -9.25 -32.16
N LYS A 105 -4.14 -9.34 -33.08
CA LYS A 105 -4.35 -9.92 -34.42
C LYS A 105 -3.21 -10.86 -34.74
N TYR A 106 -3.54 -12.10 -35.13
CA TYR A 106 -2.57 -13.17 -35.41
C TYR A 106 -1.54 -13.36 -34.27
N ASP A 107 -2.01 -13.44 -33.03
CA ASP A 107 -1.20 -13.59 -31.80
C ASP A 107 -0.18 -12.47 -31.55
N THR A 108 -0.37 -11.30 -32.18
CA THR A 108 0.44 -10.09 -31.99
C THR A 108 -0.45 -8.90 -31.63
N VAL A 109 0.13 -7.86 -31.03
CA VAL A 109 -0.62 -6.64 -30.71
C VAL A 109 -1.09 -5.96 -32.00
N ASN A 110 -2.40 -5.74 -32.12
CA ASN A 110 -3.00 -4.99 -33.20
C ASN A 110 -2.86 -3.48 -32.96
N TRP A 111 -1.67 -2.94 -33.25
CA TRP A 111 -1.40 -1.51 -33.11
C TRP A 111 -2.36 -0.63 -33.90
N TYR A 112 -2.81 -1.09 -35.08
CA TYR A 112 -3.80 -0.37 -35.87
C TYR A 112 -5.13 -0.26 -35.11
N GLY A 113 -5.58 -1.34 -34.48
CA GLY A 113 -6.77 -1.35 -33.63
C GLY A 113 -6.65 -0.36 -32.46
N LEU A 114 -5.53 -0.39 -31.72
CA LEU A 114 -5.27 0.57 -30.64
C LEU A 114 -5.19 2.03 -31.14
N GLU A 115 -4.65 2.27 -32.33
CA GLU A 115 -4.60 3.60 -32.95
C GLU A 115 -5.98 4.15 -33.34
N THR A 116 -6.94 3.28 -33.66
CA THR A 116 -8.32 3.73 -33.86
C THR A 116 -8.91 4.30 -32.57
N LEU A 117 -8.53 3.73 -31.41
CA LEU A 117 -8.97 4.19 -30.10
C LEU A 117 -8.34 5.52 -29.74
N LYS A 118 -7.04 5.69 -30.03
CA LYS A 118 -6.37 6.99 -29.92
C LYS A 118 -7.08 8.06 -30.75
N SER A 119 -7.43 7.74 -31.98
CA SER A 119 -8.08 8.69 -32.90
C SER A 119 -9.51 9.04 -32.48
N ALA A 120 -10.25 8.09 -31.90
CA ALA A 120 -11.64 8.28 -31.49
C ALA A 120 -11.79 8.93 -30.11
N TYR A 121 -10.87 8.65 -29.18
CA TYR A 121 -11.01 9.01 -27.77
C TYR A 121 -9.87 9.88 -27.21
N GLU A 122 -8.84 10.17 -28.02
CA GLU A 122 -7.61 10.87 -27.60
C GLU A 122 -6.87 10.14 -26.47
N THR A 123 -6.91 8.80 -26.53
CA THR A 123 -6.27 7.92 -25.57
C THR A 123 -4.81 7.66 -25.94
N ASP A 124 -3.91 7.89 -24.99
CA ASP A 124 -2.47 7.59 -25.16
C ASP A 124 -2.09 6.26 -24.49
N ILE A 125 -2.77 5.90 -23.40
CA ILE A 125 -2.54 4.67 -22.65
C ILE A 125 -3.77 3.78 -22.70
N VAL A 126 -3.57 2.50 -23.00
CA VAL A 126 -4.64 1.50 -22.97
C VAL A 126 -4.28 0.42 -21.96
N ILE A 127 -5.09 0.30 -20.92
CA ILE A 127 -5.03 -0.75 -19.90
C ILE A 127 -6.03 -1.83 -20.29
N VAL A 128 -5.55 -3.06 -20.37
CA VAL A 128 -6.30 -4.20 -20.87
C VAL A 128 -6.33 -5.29 -19.82
N ILE A 129 -7.53 -5.75 -19.51
CA ILE A 129 -7.73 -7.06 -18.92
C ILE A 129 -7.78 -8.06 -20.07
N ASP A 130 -6.77 -8.92 -20.14
CA ASP A 130 -6.64 -9.96 -21.16
C ASP A 130 -7.56 -11.14 -20.83
N SER A 131 -7.50 -11.61 -19.58
CA SER A 131 -8.38 -12.65 -19.06
C SER A 131 -8.56 -12.56 -17.55
N ILE A 132 -9.66 -13.14 -17.06
CA ILE A 132 -10.01 -13.25 -15.65
C ILE A 132 -10.40 -14.70 -15.36
N VAL A 133 -9.84 -15.26 -14.29
CA VAL A 133 -10.26 -16.56 -13.74
C VAL A 133 -10.81 -16.31 -12.34
N LEU A 134 -12.02 -16.83 -12.08
CA LEU A 134 -12.70 -16.77 -10.80
C LEU A 134 -13.00 -18.20 -10.35
N GLU A 135 -12.45 -18.61 -9.21
CA GLU A 135 -12.70 -19.93 -8.62
C GLU A 135 -13.26 -19.74 -7.21
N MET A 136 -14.47 -20.23 -6.97
CA MET A 136 -15.17 -20.05 -5.70
C MET A 136 -15.26 -21.39 -4.95
N ASP A 137 -14.85 -21.38 -3.69
CA ASP A 137 -15.15 -22.43 -2.72
C ASP A 137 -16.09 -21.89 -1.64
N SER A 138 -17.07 -22.68 -1.21
CA SER A 138 -17.98 -22.28 -0.15
C SER A 138 -18.51 -23.50 0.59
N GLY A 139 -18.64 -23.38 1.90
CA GLY A 139 -19.10 -24.46 2.74
C GLY A 139 -19.78 -23.98 4.01
N GLU A 140 -20.45 -24.92 4.66
CA GLU A 140 -21.10 -24.73 5.95
C GLU A 140 -20.75 -25.91 6.85
N GLU A 141 -20.33 -25.63 8.07
CA GLU A 141 -19.97 -26.60 9.10
C GLU A 141 -20.85 -26.40 10.34
N THR A 142 -21.10 -27.47 11.09
CA THR A 142 -21.85 -27.42 12.35
C THR A 142 -21.01 -28.03 13.46
N ASN A 143 -20.77 -27.25 14.51
CA ASN A 143 -20.11 -27.69 15.74
C ASN A 143 -21.15 -28.25 16.71
N LEU A 144 -21.21 -29.58 16.79
CA LEU A 144 -22.15 -30.30 17.66
C LEU A 144 -21.69 -30.38 19.13
N TYR A 145 -20.51 -29.84 19.47
CA TYR A 145 -19.95 -29.91 20.82
C TYR A 145 -20.24 -28.65 21.67
N THR A 146 -20.94 -27.66 21.11
CA THR A 146 -21.36 -26.42 21.79
C THR A 146 -22.88 -26.42 22.04
N TYR A 147 -23.33 -25.74 23.11
CA TYR A 147 -24.76 -25.52 23.37
C TYR A 147 -25.04 -24.03 23.63
N PRO A 148 -25.83 -23.35 22.79
CA PRO A 148 -26.45 -23.85 21.56
C PRO A 148 -25.42 -24.29 20.50
N GLU A 149 -25.85 -25.13 19.55
CA GLU A 149 -25.03 -25.53 18.39
C GLU A 149 -24.49 -24.28 17.68
N GLU A 150 -23.23 -24.36 17.25
CA GLU A 150 -22.58 -23.27 16.51
C GLU A 150 -22.41 -23.68 15.05
N PHE A 151 -22.79 -22.79 14.15
CA PHE A 151 -22.62 -22.93 12.71
C PHE A 151 -21.45 -22.05 12.28
N TYR A 152 -20.63 -22.58 11.37
CA TYR A 152 -19.60 -21.85 10.66
C TYR A 152 -19.93 -21.87 9.17
N ILE A 153 -19.91 -20.71 8.52
CA ILE A 153 -20.10 -20.62 7.08
C ILE A 153 -18.93 -19.85 6.49
N TYR A 154 -18.50 -20.26 5.31
CA TYR A 154 -17.40 -19.60 4.63
C TYR A 154 -17.61 -19.54 3.11
N ARG A 155 -16.95 -18.57 2.49
CA ARG A 155 -16.77 -18.48 1.06
C ARG A 155 -15.37 -17.92 0.79
N ALA A 156 -14.59 -18.65 0.02
CA ALA A 156 -13.33 -18.18 -0.55
C ALA A 156 -13.54 -17.95 -2.04
N LEU A 157 -13.03 -16.82 -2.56
CA LEU A 157 -13.02 -16.53 -3.99
C LEU A 157 -11.58 -16.24 -4.40
N ASP A 158 -11.01 -17.18 -5.15
CA ASP A 158 -9.73 -17.04 -5.81
C ASP A 158 -9.93 -16.26 -7.10
N ILE A 159 -9.21 -15.14 -7.23
CA ILE A 159 -9.24 -14.29 -8.41
C ILE A 159 -7.87 -14.23 -9.05
N LYS A 160 -7.81 -14.44 -10.36
CA LYS A 160 -6.60 -14.26 -11.15
C LYS A 160 -6.90 -13.39 -12.37
N ILE A 161 -6.19 -12.28 -12.50
CA ILE A 161 -6.39 -11.32 -13.58
C ILE A 161 -5.09 -11.11 -14.34
N TYR A 162 -5.17 -11.19 -15.67
CA TYR A 162 -4.06 -10.92 -16.57
C TYR A 162 -4.19 -9.51 -17.12
N TRP A 163 -3.25 -8.66 -16.75
CA TRP A 163 -3.21 -7.24 -17.11
C TRP A 163 -2.12 -6.97 -18.13
N ASN A 164 -2.44 -6.16 -19.14
CA ASN A 164 -1.48 -5.58 -20.06
C ASN A 164 -1.69 -4.06 -20.13
N VAL A 165 -0.60 -3.30 -20.16
CA VAL A 165 -0.63 -1.85 -20.31
C VAL A 165 0.14 -1.47 -21.57
N TYR A 166 -0.52 -0.76 -22.47
CA TYR A 166 0.06 -0.31 -23.74
C TYR A 166 0.18 1.20 -23.78
N ASP A 167 1.35 1.65 -24.23
CA ASP A 167 1.54 2.99 -24.77
C ASP A 167 1.24 2.96 -26.27
N VAL A 168 0.15 3.61 -26.66
CA VAL A 168 -0.29 3.67 -28.05
C VAL A 168 0.54 4.67 -28.85
N TYR A 169 1.12 5.67 -28.20
CA TYR A 169 1.96 6.68 -28.85
C TYR A 169 3.32 6.09 -29.25
N GLU A 170 4.03 5.48 -28.31
CA GLU A 170 5.34 4.84 -28.56
C GLU A 170 5.23 3.43 -29.14
N ARG A 171 4.00 2.90 -29.26
CA ARG A 171 3.71 1.51 -29.65
C ARG A 171 4.49 0.49 -28.82
N LYS A 172 4.35 0.60 -27.50
CA LYS A 172 5.12 -0.16 -26.53
C LYS A 172 4.24 -0.83 -25.48
N LEU A 173 4.60 -2.06 -25.10
CA LEU A 173 4.06 -2.71 -23.91
C LEU A 173 4.79 -2.16 -22.67
N LEU A 174 4.06 -1.46 -21.80
CA LEU A 174 4.58 -0.86 -20.57
C LEU A 174 4.60 -1.85 -19.41
N ASP A 175 3.58 -2.70 -19.30
CA ASP A 175 3.48 -3.73 -18.25
C ASP A 175 2.73 -4.95 -18.75
N LYS A 176 3.10 -6.10 -18.19
CA LYS A 176 2.41 -7.37 -18.33
C LYS A 176 2.47 -8.06 -16.98
N TYR A 177 1.32 -8.23 -16.35
CA TYR A 177 1.25 -8.65 -14.96
C TYR A 177 0.08 -9.60 -14.71
N THR A 178 0.32 -10.64 -13.92
CA THR A 178 -0.73 -11.53 -13.43
C THR A 178 -0.96 -11.20 -11.96
N TYR A 179 -2.14 -10.66 -11.65
CA TYR A 179 -2.61 -10.48 -10.29
C TYR A 179 -3.25 -11.78 -9.80
N THR A 180 -3.03 -12.15 -8.54
CA THR A 180 -3.66 -13.30 -7.91
C THR A 180 -3.91 -12.99 -6.44
N ASP A 181 -5.13 -13.21 -5.98
CA ASP A 181 -5.52 -13.03 -4.58
C ASP A 181 -6.70 -13.95 -4.24
N THR A 182 -6.97 -14.10 -2.94
CA THR A 182 -8.09 -14.87 -2.40
C THR A 182 -8.82 -14.02 -1.38
N LEU A 183 -10.09 -13.72 -1.65
CA LEU A 183 -10.95 -13.07 -0.66
C LEU A 183 -11.73 -14.15 0.12
N LEU A 184 -11.64 -14.09 1.44
CA LEU A 184 -12.37 -14.97 2.36
C LEU A 184 -13.43 -14.17 3.11
N TRP A 185 -14.67 -14.64 3.03
CA TRP A 185 -15.73 -14.26 3.93
C TRP A 185 -16.03 -15.46 4.82
N ASP A 186 -16.08 -15.25 6.12
CA ASP A 186 -16.43 -16.26 7.09
C ASP A 186 -17.27 -15.67 8.22
N ALA A 187 -18.13 -16.51 8.80
CA ALA A 187 -18.97 -16.11 9.92
C ALA A 187 -19.33 -17.31 10.79
N THR A 188 -19.42 -17.08 12.10
CA THR A 188 -19.96 -18.04 13.06
C THR A 188 -21.23 -17.52 13.72
N GLY A 189 -22.13 -18.42 14.06
CA GLY A 189 -23.38 -18.06 14.75
C GLY A 189 -24.18 -19.25 15.20
N THR A 190 -25.18 -19.00 16.06
CA THR A 190 -26.02 -20.06 16.66
C THR A 190 -27.39 -20.20 15.99
N ASP A 191 -27.71 -19.31 15.05
CA ASP A 191 -28.90 -19.37 14.18
C ASP A 191 -28.46 -19.33 12.70
N ILE A 192 -28.47 -20.49 12.05
CA ILE A 192 -28.08 -20.64 10.64
C ILE A 192 -28.92 -19.80 9.68
N ARG A 193 -30.20 -19.52 9.99
CA ARG A 193 -31.06 -18.73 9.09
C ARG A 193 -30.65 -17.26 9.11
N GLN A 194 -30.37 -16.73 10.29
CA GLN A 194 -29.87 -15.38 10.44
C GLN A 194 -28.47 -15.26 9.84
N LEU A 195 -27.60 -16.23 10.10
CA LEU A 195 -26.24 -16.28 9.58
C LEU A 195 -26.23 -16.22 8.04
N ARG A 196 -27.02 -17.07 7.36
CA ARG A 196 -27.16 -17.05 5.89
C ARG A 196 -27.75 -15.74 5.33
N LYS A 197 -28.60 -15.07 6.11
CA LYS A 197 -29.22 -13.80 5.68
C LYS A 197 -28.22 -12.64 5.72
N ASP A 198 -27.35 -12.62 6.72
CA ASP A 198 -26.33 -11.58 6.89
C ASP A 198 -25.07 -11.86 6.06
N PHE A 199 -24.84 -13.13 5.69
CA PHE A 199 -23.71 -13.52 4.86
C PHE A 199 -23.82 -12.91 3.45
N PRO A 200 -22.71 -12.44 2.86
CA PRO A 200 -22.73 -11.90 1.51
C PRO A 200 -23.32 -12.89 0.50
N SER A 201 -24.01 -12.38 -0.52
CA SER A 201 -24.40 -13.21 -1.67
C SER A 201 -23.19 -13.53 -2.55
N VAL A 202 -23.28 -14.57 -3.39
CA VAL A 202 -22.24 -14.88 -4.39
C VAL A 202 -21.94 -13.67 -5.27
N ILE A 203 -22.99 -12.98 -5.74
CA ILE A 203 -22.87 -11.76 -6.55
C ILE A 203 -22.09 -10.69 -5.80
N GLN A 204 -22.40 -10.46 -4.52
CA GLN A 204 -21.70 -9.45 -3.71
C GLN A 204 -20.22 -9.80 -3.53
N SER A 205 -19.90 -11.08 -3.26
CA SER A 205 -18.52 -11.54 -3.14
C SER A 205 -17.71 -11.36 -4.43
N VAL A 206 -18.30 -11.68 -5.59
CA VAL A 206 -17.64 -11.44 -6.89
C VAL A 206 -17.40 -9.95 -7.11
N LYS A 207 -18.38 -9.10 -6.80
CA LYS A 207 -18.23 -7.65 -6.94
C LYS A 207 -17.08 -7.10 -6.09
N GLU A 208 -17.04 -7.48 -4.81
CA GLU A 208 -16.00 -7.05 -3.88
C GLU A 208 -14.62 -7.51 -4.35
N ALA A 209 -14.47 -8.79 -4.74
CA ALA A 209 -13.18 -9.30 -5.24
C ALA A 209 -12.71 -8.58 -6.49
N CYS A 210 -13.60 -8.34 -7.46
CA CYS A 210 -13.28 -7.57 -8.66
C CYS A 210 -12.86 -6.13 -8.32
N TYR A 211 -13.60 -5.46 -7.44
CA TYR A 211 -13.29 -4.10 -7.01
C TYR A 211 -11.90 -4.03 -6.35
N PHE A 212 -11.63 -4.88 -5.35
CA PHE A 212 -10.36 -4.87 -4.62
C PHE A 212 -9.18 -5.28 -5.50
N ALA A 213 -9.34 -6.27 -6.38
CA ALA A 213 -8.29 -6.67 -7.31
C ALA A 213 -7.85 -5.53 -8.25
N ALA A 214 -8.80 -4.75 -8.76
CA ALA A 214 -8.49 -3.58 -9.58
C ALA A 214 -7.91 -2.42 -8.77
N LEU A 215 -8.42 -2.19 -7.56
CA LEU A 215 -7.88 -1.19 -6.63
C LEU A 215 -6.40 -1.48 -6.32
N ASP A 216 -6.07 -2.72 -6.00
CA ASP A 216 -4.70 -3.13 -5.73
C ASP A 216 -3.81 -3.02 -6.97
N TYR A 217 -4.30 -3.48 -8.13
CA TYR A 217 -3.53 -3.35 -9.37
C TYR A 217 -3.27 -1.88 -9.72
N SER A 218 -4.22 -0.98 -9.51
CA SER A 218 -4.01 0.46 -9.75
C SER A 218 -2.86 1.04 -8.94
N ALA A 219 -2.61 0.55 -7.71
CA ALA A 219 -1.50 0.97 -6.85
C ALA A 219 -0.12 0.53 -7.37
N ARG A 220 -0.07 -0.47 -8.27
CA ARG A 220 1.15 -0.83 -9.02
C ARG A 220 1.38 0.15 -10.16
N VAL A 221 0.29 0.57 -10.80
CA VAL A 221 0.30 1.34 -12.04
C VAL A 221 0.51 2.82 -11.78
N PHE A 222 0.00 3.37 -10.67
CA PHE A 222 0.12 4.78 -10.35
C PHE A 222 0.81 5.04 -9.01
N PRO A 223 1.49 6.20 -8.87
CA PRO A 223 1.99 6.63 -7.58
C PRO A 223 0.84 6.84 -6.59
N LYS A 224 1.07 6.50 -5.32
CA LYS A 224 0.08 6.70 -4.25
C LYS A 224 0.69 7.29 -3.00
N TRP A 225 -0.14 8.00 -2.23
CA TRP A 225 0.19 8.38 -0.88
C TRP A 225 0.20 7.15 0.04
N GLU A 226 1.22 7.03 0.86
CA GLU A 226 1.34 6.05 1.92
C GLU A 226 1.67 6.75 3.23
N ALA A 227 1.00 6.34 4.30
CA ALA A 227 1.30 6.81 5.64
C ALA A 227 2.45 5.97 6.20
N GLU A 228 3.56 6.64 6.50
CA GLU A 228 4.72 6.01 7.08
C GLU A 228 4.97 6.50 8.50
N THR A 229 5.34 5.59 9.40
CA THR A 229 5.71 5.97 10.76
C THR A 229 7.19 6.30 10.84
N ARG A 230 7.49 7.48 11.39
CA ARG A 230 8.83 7.90 11.78
C ARG A 230 8.92 8.06 13.28
N TYR A 231 10.14 8.15 13.77
CA TYR A 231 10.40 8.39 15.18
C TYR A 231 11.53 9.39 15.35
N TYR A 232 11.58 10.03 16.51
CA TYR A 232 12.68 10.91 16.91
C TYR A 232 12.93 10.75 18.41
N PHE A 233 14.14 11.09 18.84
CA PHE A 233 14.54 11.05 20.24
C PHE A 233 14.22 12.38 20.92
N PHE A 234 13.33 12.38 21.91
CA PHE A 234 12.93 13.61 22.62
C PHE A 234 13.59 13.76 23.99
N ASN A 235 14.23 12.70 24.50
CA ASN A 235 14.80 12.67 25.85
C ASN A 235 16.32 12.49 25.81
N GLY A 236 17.03 13.06 26.79
CA GLY A 236 18.49 13.03 26.91
C GLY A 236 19.02 14.23 27.69
N ASN A 237 18.49 15.43 27.39
CA ASN A 237 18.69 16.65 28.17
C ASN A 237 17.45 17.56 28.02
N ASN A 238 17.41 18.66 28.78
CA ASN A 238 16.28 19.59 28.73
C ASN A 238 16.09 20.25 27.36
N ASP A 239 17.16 20.40 26.58
CA ASP A 239 17.10 21.03 25.28
C ASP A 239 16.52 20.09 24.20
N LEU A 240 16.72 18.77 24.30
CA LEU A 240 16.03 17.78 23.46
C LEU A 240 14.52 17.77 23.74
N ILE A 241 14.11 17.99 24.99
CA ILE A 241 12.69 18.12 25.35
C ILE A 241 12.10 19.38 24.72
N LYS A 242 12.81 20.52 24.76
CA LYS A 242 12.39 21.75 24.07
C LYS A 242 12.34 21.56 22.55
N ALA A 243 13.32 20.89 21.97
CA ALA A 243 13.34 20.57 20.54
C ALA A 243 12.12 19.73 20.14
N ALA A 244 11.66 18.83 21.01
CA ALA A 244 10.46 18.04 20.77
C ALA A 244 9.18 18.88 20.71
N ASP A 245 9.11 20.02 21.42
CA ASP A 245 7.98 20.94 21.31
C ASP A 245 7.93 21.64 19.95
N PHE A 246 9.10 21.92 19.35
CA PHE A 246 9.20 22.44 17.98
C PHE A 246 8.76 21.40 16.95
N VAL A 247 9.22 20.14 17.09
CA VAL A 247 8.78 19.04 16.22
C VAL A 247 7.26 18.84 16.23
N ARG A 248 6.62 18.92 17.40
CA ARG A 248 5.15 18.81 17.51
C ARG A 248 4.38 19.93 16.82
N LYS A 249 5.05 21.05 16.52
CA LYS A 249 4.50 22.19 15.77
C LYS A 249 4.96 22.20 14.31
N ASP A 250 5.58 21.12 13.84
CA ASP A 250 6.16 20.97 12.50
C ASP A 250 7.31 21.97 12.22
N GLU A 251 7.94 22.51 13.27
CA GLU A 251 9.04 23.48 13.16
C GLU A 251 10.41 22.77 13.19
N TRP A 252 10.67 21.91 12.18
CA TRP A 252 11.86 21.05 12.10
C TRP A 252 13.17 21.82 12.03
N GLU A 253 13.20 22.99 11.38
CA GLU A 253 14.38 23.85 11.30
C GLU A 253 14.79 24.35 12.70
N LYS A 254 13.82 24.84 13.50
CA LYS A 254 14.08 25.32 14.87
C LYS A 254 14.53 24.19 15.79
N ALA A 255 13.95 23.00 15.64
CA ALA A 255 14.41 21.82 16.37
C ALA A 255 15.86 21.47 16.00
N SER A 256 16.21 21.57 14.72
CA SER A 256 17.56 21.29 14.20
C SER A 256 18.62 22.25 14.75
N GLU A 257 18.29 23.54 14.90
CA GLU A 257 19.19 24.54 15.51
C GLU A 257 19.61 24.15 16.94
N ILE A 258 18.75 23.46 17.68
CA ILE A 258 19.07 22.94 19.02
C ILE A 258 19.97 21.70 18.89
N TRP A 259 19.60 20.74 18.05
CA TRP A 259 20.32 19.46 17.91
C TRP A 259 21.76 19.63 17.42
N VAL A 260 22.03 20.57 16.51
CA VAL A 260 23.39 20.82 15.98
C VAL A 260 24.40 21.11 17.09
N LYS A 261 23.98 21.75 18.19
CA LYS A 261 24.85 22.08 19.34
C LYS A 261 25.41 20.84 20.05
N TYR A 262 24.78 19.68 19.88
CA TYR A 262 25.08 18.44 20.58
C TYR A 262 25.69 17.36 19.68
N VAL A 263 25.94 17.65 18.40
CA VAL A 263 26.50 16.67 17.43
C VAL A 263 27.89 16.17 17.85
N THR A 264 28.64 17.00 18.56
CA THR A 264 29.98 16.69 19.09
C THR A 264 29.97 16.55 20.61
N ASP A 265 28.82 16.24 21.22
CA ASP A 265 28.73 16.01 22.66
C ASP A 265 29.67 14.85 23.09
N THR A 266 30.24 14.96 24.28
CA THR A 266 31.08 13.91 24.87
C THR A 266 30.31 12.64 25.17
N ASP A 267 29.01 12.75 25.46
CA ASP A 267 28.11 11.61 25.59
C ASP A 267 27.68 11.13 24.20
N ASN A 268 28.27 10.01 23.78
CA ASN A 268 27.94 9.36 22.52
C ASN A 268 26.46 8.98 22.41
N GLU A 269 25.73 8.77 23.51
CA GLU A 269 24.29 8.53 23.47
C GLU A 269 23.53 9.79 23.04
N ILE A 270 23.88 10.96 23.60
CA ILE A 270 23.29 12.24 23.21
C ILE A 270 23.68 12.59 21.78
N ALA A 271 24.97 12.53 21.43
CA ALA A 271 25.46 12.81 20.09
C ALA A 271 24.80 11.90 19.03
N SER A 272 24.68 10.60 19.30
CA SER A 272 23.99 9.66 18.40
C SER A 272 22.51 10.02 18.23
N ARG A 273 21.79 10.39 19.30
CA ARG A 273 20.37 10.77 19.25
C ARG A 273 20.14 12.05 18.44
N VAL A 274 20.97 13.08 18.62
CA VAL A 274 20.80 14.33 17.88
C VAL A 274 21.18 14.21 16.42
N CYS A 275 22.23 13.45 16.08
CA CYS A 275 22.52 13.09 14.68
C CYS A 275 21.35 12.32 14.05
N PHE A 276 20.72 11.41 14.81
CA PHE A 276 19.53 10.72 14.33
C PHE A 276 18.38 11.70 14.05
N ASN A 277 18.10 12.61 14.98
CA ASN A 277 17.03 13.58 14.82
C ASN A 277 17.28 14.54 13.65
N LEU A 278 18.53 14.97 13.44
CA LEU A 278 18.91 15.77 12.27
C LEU A 278 18.64 15.02 10.96
N ALA A 279 18.87 13.70 10.93
CA ALA A 279 18.52 12.89 9.78
C ALA A 279 17.01 12.89 9.49
N VAL A 280 16.17 12.86 10.54
CA VAL A 280 14.71 12.98 10.40
C VAL A 280 14.32 14.37 9.89
N ALA A 281 14.85 15.44 10.46
CA ALA A 281 14.58 16.80 9.97
C ALA A 281 15.00 16.99 8.50
N SER A 282 16.17 16.47 8.11
CA SER A 282 16.61 16.51 6.72
C SER A 282 15.69 15.73 5.78
N GLU A 283 15.12 14.60 6.23
CA GLU A 283 14.08 13.88 5.48
C GLU A 283 12.84 14.77 5.27
N MET A 284 12.38 15.46 6.32
CA MET A 284 11.19 16.31 6.27
C MET A 284 11.37 17.50 5.32
N SER A 285 12.59 18.03 5.20
CA SER A 285 12.92 19.06 4.20
C SER A 285 13.21 18.51 2.79
N GLY A 286 13.05 17.20 2.54
CA GLY A 286 13.32 16.56 1.25
C GLY A 286 14.82 16.45 0.88
N LYS A 287 15.73 16.66 1.85
CA LYS A 287 17.19 16.64 1.66
C LYS A 287 17.75 15.25 2.00
N PHE A 288 17.48 14.27 1.14
CA PHE A 288 17.83 12.87 1.41
C PHE A 288 19.34 12.61 1.57
N ASP A 289 20.19 13.34 0.84
CA ASP A 289 21.65 13.21 1.00
C ASP A 289 22.13 13.62 2.40
N ASP A 290 21.61 14.76 2.90
CA ASP A 290 21.88 15.22 4.26
C ASP A 290 21.31 14.24 5.29
N ALA A 291 20.09 13.71 5.05
CA ALA A 291 19.46 12.74 5.93
C ALA A 291 20.31 11.48 6.08
N ILE A 292 20.81 10.92 4.97
CA ILE A 292 21.66 9.73 4.97
C ILE A 292 22.98 10.02 5.70
N PHE A 293 23.60 11.19 5.44
CA PHE A 293 24.83 11.61 6.11
C PHE A 293 24.65 11.66 7.63
N TRP A 294 23.60 12.32 8.12
CA TRP A 294 23.34 12.43 9.56
C TRP A 294 23.00 11.09 10.22
N ALA A 295 22.26 10.22 9.52
CA ALA A 295 21.95 8.88 10.02
C ALA A 295 23.21 8.01 10.13
N GLN A 296 24.13 8.10 9.15
CA GLN A 296 25.44 7.44 9.22
C GLN A 296 26.27 7.98 10.39
N LYS A 297 26.32 9.30 10.59
CA LYS A 297 26.99 9.89 11.77
C LYS A 297 26.38 9.40 13.08
N SER A 298 25.05 9.25 13.15
CA SER A 298 24.39 8.68 14.33
C SER A 298 24.84 7.24 14.61
N TYR A 299 24.97 6.42 13.55
CA TYR A 299 25.38 5.03 13.64
C TYR A 299 26.86 4.88 14.02
N GLU A 300 27.75 5.70 13.45
CA GLU A 300 29.17 5.76 13.81
C GLU A 300 29.38 6.09 15.29
N ARG A 301 28.52 6.96 15.87
CA ARG A 301 28.56 7.28 17.30
C ARG A 301 28.06 6.13 18.16
N LYS A 302 27.02 5.44 17.71
CA LYS A 302 26.46 4.28 18.41
C LYS A 302 25.69 3.38 17.45
N GLU A 303 26.10 2.12 17.38
CA GLU A 303 25.55 1.10 16.49
C GLU A 303 24.16 0.63 16.94
N LYS A 304 23.15 1.49 16.78
CA LYS A 304 21.76 1.15 17.04
C LYS A 304 21.17 0.49 15.81
N THR A 305 20.62 -0.71 15.97
CA THR A 305 19.93 -1.46 14.90
C THR A 305 18.87 -0.60 14.21
N ARG A 306 18.14 0.22 14.98
CA ARG A 306 17.11 1.10 14.42
C ARG A 306 17.68 2.18 13.50
N THR A 307 18.83 2.77 13.86
CA THR A 307 19.53 3.74 13.01
C THR A 307 20.00 3.07 11.72
N TYR A 308 20.52 1.83 11.80
CA TYR A 308 20.89 1.07 10.62
C TYR A 308 19.70 0.86 9.67
N TYR A 309 18.55 0.41 10.19
CA TYR A 309 17.33 0.27 9.38
C TYR A 309 16.89 1.59 8.76
N TYR A 310 16.96 2.68 9.53
CA TYR A 310 16.58 4.00 9.02
C TYR A 310 17.49 4.48 7.88
N ILE A 311 18.80 4.16 7.91
CA ILE A 311 19.70 4.43 6.77
C ILE A 311 19.22 3.70 5.51
N LEU A 312 18.79 2.44 5.64
CA LEU A 312 18.26 1.66 4.51
C LEU A 312 16.96 2.27 3.96
N VAL A 313 16.06 2.70 4.86
CA VAL A 313 14.82 3.40 4.50
C VAL A 313 15.16 4.68 3.73
N LEU A 314 16.03 5.55 4.25
CA LEU A 314 16.41 6.80 3.59
C LEU A 314 17.05 6.60 2.21
N LYS A 315 17.87 5.56 2.04
CA LYS A 315 18.44 5.19 0.74
C LYS A 315 17.36 4.77 -0.26
N ASN A 316 16.39 3.97 0.19
CA ASN A 316 15.27 3.58 -0.66
C ASN A 316 14.40 4.79 -1.02
N ARG A 317 14.06 5.63 -0.03
CA ARG A 317 13.29 6.87 -0.22
C ARG A 317 13.95 7.82 -1.22
N LYS A 318 15.28 7.93 -1.22
CA LYS A 318 16.02 8.71 -2.23
C LYS A 318 15.77 8.18 -3.65
N ILE A 319 15.87 6.87 -3.85
CA ILE A 319 15.63 6.22 -5.15
C ILE A 319 14.17 6.42 -5.59
N GLU A 320 13.23 6.27 -4.65
CA GLU A 320 11.80 6.49 -4.89
C GLU A 320 11.51 7.93 -5.30
N TYR A 321 12.08 8.90 -4.58
CA TYR A 321 11.93 10.32 -4.89
C TYR A 321 12.42 10.67 -6.30
N ASP A 322 13.55 10.10 -6.72
CA ASP A 322 14.06 10.29 -8.09
C ASP A 322 13.19 9.64 -9.17
N LYS A 323 12.48 8.54 -8.84
CA LYS A 323 11.47 7.95 -9.74
C LYS A 323 10.22 8.81 -9.82
N ILE A 324 9.72 9.31 -8.69
CA ILE A 324 8.51 10.14 -8.62
C ILE A 324 8.67 11.39 -9.48
N LYS A 325 9.83 12.05 -9.44
CA LYS A 325 10.14 13.21 -10.30
C LYS A 325 10.08 12.95 -11.81
N LYS A 326 10.10 11.69 -12.23
CA LYS A 326 9.93 11.30 -13.64
C LYS A 326 8.48 10.93 -13.96
N GLN A 327 7.68 10.62 -12.94
CA GLN A 327 6.31 10.12 -13.06
C GLN A 327 5.27 11.22 -12.86
N LEU A 328 5.60 12.24 -12.05
CA LEU A 328 4.87 13.50 -11.87
C LEU A 328 5.60 14.62 -12.61
#